data_AF-A0A6B3HEV0-F1
#
_entry.id   AF-A0A6B3HEV0-F1
#
_cell.length_a   1.000
_cell.length_b   1.000
_cell.length_c   1.000
_cell.angle_alpha   90.00
_cell.angle_beta   90.00
_cell.angle_gamma   90.00
#
_symmetry.space_group_name_H-M   'P 1'
#
loop_
_entity.id
_entity.type
_entity.pdbx_description
1 polymer ?
#
loop_
_entity_poly.entity_id
_entity_poly.type
_entity_poly.pdbx_seq_one_letter_code
_entity_poly.pdbx_strand_id
1 'polypeptide(L)'
;AQALIDAGDTDEAALADIAARSRTDATANPHAQLTGDIPVGDHLVHPLRTGDCPPIGDGAAAVILAAGDTARALCARPAWIRGIDHRIEAHSLGVRDLTDSPSTRLAAQHAGAFERPVDTAELH
;
A
#
# COMPACT_ATOMS: atom_id res chain seq x y z
N ALA A 1 -10.40 -9.61 1.30
CA ALA A 1 -9.81 -10.96 1.30
C ALA A 1 -10.84 -12.01 0.89
N GLN A 2 -11.85 -12.34 1.70
CA GLN A 2 -12.81 -13.42 1.35
C GLN A 2 -13.45 -13.27 -0.04
N ALA A 3 -13.95 -12.08 -0.39
CA ALA A 3 -14.55 -11.83 -1.71
C ALA A 3 -13.60 -12.12 -2.89
N LEU A 4 -12.29 -11.86 -2.73
CA LEU A 4 -11.29 -12.17 -3.77
C LEU A 4 -11.04 -13.69 -3.87
N ILE A 5 -11.06 -14.39 -2.74
CA ILE A 5 -10.92 -15.86 -2.71
C ILE A 5 -12.15 -16.50 -3.36
N ASP A 6 -13.36 -16.02 -3.02
CA ASP A 6 -14.61 -16.53 -3.58
C ASP A 6 -14.70 -16.30 -5.10
N ALA A 7 -14.12 -15.20 -5.59
CA ALA A 7 -14.00 -14.90 -7.03
C ALA A 7 -12.90 -15.71 -7.73
N GLY A 8 -12.00 -16.36 -6.99
CA GLY A 8 -10.86 -17.10 -7.52
C GLY A 8 -9.68 -16.23 -7.94
N ASP A 9 -9.65 -14.96 -7.53
CA ASP A 9 -8.58 -14.00 -7.85
C ASP A 9 -7.35 -14.17 -6.93
N THR A 10 -7.51 -14.86 -5.80
CA THR A 10 -6.44 -15.13 -4.83
C THR A 10 -6.77 -16.34 -3.95
N ASP A 11 -5.82 -16.75 -3.11
CA ASP A 11 -6.01 -17.76 -2.07
C ASP A 11 -5.23 -17.38 -0.78
N GLU A 12 -5.38 -18.15 0.31
CA GLU A 12 -4.67 -17.87 1.57
C GLU A 12 -3.14 -17.91 1.41
N ALA A 13 -2.61 -18.76 0.52
CA ALA A 13 -1.18 -18.89 0.32
C ALA A 13 -0.62 -17.64 -0.37
N ALA A 14 -1.30 -17.14 -1.40
CA ALA A 14 -0.94 -15.90 -2.08
C ALA A 14 -1.02 -14.69 -1.16
N LEU A 15 -2.00 -14.63 -0.25
CA LEU A 15 -2.08 -13.58 0.77
C LEU A 15 -0.89 -13.65 1.75
N ALA A 16 -0.55 -14.84 2.24
CA ALA A 16 0.59 -15.03 3.14
C ALA A 16 1.93 -14.67 2.49
N ASP A 17 2.09 -14.96 1.19
CA ASP A 17 3.28 -14.62 0.42
C ASP A 17 3.52 -13.10 0.31
N ILE A 18 2.44 -12.29 0.28
CA ILE A 18 2.57 -10.83 0.31
C ILE A 18 3.28 -10.39 1.59
N ALA A 19 2.79 -10.85 2.73
CA ALA A 19 3.39 -10.51 4.02
C ALA A 19 4.85 -10.98 4.08
N ALA A 20 5.12 -12.23 3.68
CA ALA A 20 6.46 -12.83 3.72
C ALA A 20 7.47 -12.03 2.88
N ARG A 21 7.05 -11.58 1.69
CA ARG A 21 7.85 -10.68 0.86
C ARG A 21 8.10 -9.35 1.54
N SER A 22 7.08 -8.67 2.07
CA SER A 22 7.23 -7.40 2.78
C SER A 22 8.20 -7.50 3.96
N ARG A 23 8.19 -8.62 4.70
CA ARG A 23 9.10 -8.86 5.83
C ARG A 23 10.52 -9.19 5.41
N THR A 24 10.70 -9.81 4.24
CA THR A 24 12.00 -9.98 3.62
C THR A 24 12.58 -8.65 3.20
N ASP A 25 11.82 -7.81 2.50
CA ASP A 25 12.23 -6.48 2.07
C ASP A 25 12.58 -5.58 3.27
N ALA A 26 11.86 -5.73 4.38
CA ALA A 26 12.12 -5.02 5.62
C ALA A 26 13.50 -5.30 6.23
N THR A 27 14.14 -6.44 5.94
CA THR A 27 15.46 -6.80 6.53
C THR A 27 16.56 -5.80 6.22
N ALA A 28 16.49 -5.13 5.06
CA ALA A 28 17.45 -4.11 4.65
C ALA A 28 17.11 -2.70 5.20
N ASN A 29 15.95 -2.54 5.85
CA ASN A 29 15.48 -1.26 6.35
C ASN A 29 15.76 -1.11 7.86
N PRO A 30 16.69 -0.23 8.28
CA PRO A 30 16.99 -0.02 9.70
C PRO A 30 15.82 0.62 10.49
N HIS A 31 14.81 1.13 9.81
CA HIS A 31 13.60 1.71 10.41
C HIS A 31 12.42 0.74 10.45
N ALA A 32 12.55 -0.48 9.91
CA ALA A 32 11.49 -1.46 9.98
C ALA A 32 11.24 -1.92 11.42
N GLN A 33 9.98 -1.93 11.84
CA GLN A 33 9.59 -2.38 13.19
C GLN A 33 9.85 -3.89 13.38
N LEU A 34 9.56 -4.69 12.35
CA LEU A 34 9.76 -6.13 12.36
C LEU A 34 10.50 -6.55 11.08
N THR A 35 11.44 -7.48 11.22
CA THR A 35 12.24 -8.06 10.12
C THR A 35 12.31 -9.58 10.28
N GLY A 36 12.70 -10.29 9.22
CA GLY A 36 12.82 -11.76 9.26
C GLY A 36 11.48 -12.49 9.20
N ASP A 37 11.49 -13.77 9.59
CA ASP A 37 10.40 -14.70 9.33
C ASP A 37 9.04 -14.28 9.94
N ILE A 38 7.97 -14.67 9.24
CA ILE A 38 6.59 -14.48 9.68
C ILE A 38 6.12 -15.75 10.37
N PRO A 39 5.56 -15.65 11.60
CA PRO A 39 4.96 -16.80 12.23
C PRO A 39 3.77 -17.28 11.40
N VAL A 40 3.69 -18.59 11.13
CA VAL A 40 2.46 -19.24 10.67
C VAL A 40 1.47 -19.17 11.83
N GLY A 41 0.79 -18.03 11.96
CA GLY A 41 -0.12 -17.77 13.04
C GLY A 41 -1.49 -18.43 12.82
N ASP A 42 -2.26 -18.43 13.89
CA ASP A 42 -3.68 -18.77 13.83
C ASP A 42 -4.47 -17.70 13.07
N HIS A 43 -5.66 -18.08 12.58
CA HIS A 43 -6.63 -17.15 12.04
C HIS A 43 -7.05 -16.15 13.12
N LEU A 44 -6.83 -14.85 12.84
CA LEU A 44 -7.39 -13.78 13.67
C LEU A 44 -8.83 -13.51 13.26
N VAL A 45 -9.08 -13.51 11.95
CA VAL A 45 -10.41 -13.47 11.33
C VAL A 45 -10.31 -14.14 9.99
N HIS A 46 -11.13 -15.14 9.69
CA HIS A 46 -11.06 -15.81 8.39
C HIS A 46 -11.24 -14.81 7.23
N PRO A 47 -10.38 -14.84 6.20
CA PRO A 47 -9.28 -15.78 5.93
C PRO A 47 -7.89 -15.33 6.44
N LEU A 48 -7.79 -14.22 7.15
CA LEU A 48 -6.54 -13.60 7.59
C LEU A 48 -5.98 -14.22 8.88
N ARG A 49 -4.69 -14.54 8.85
CA ARG A 49 -3.89 -15.05 9.96
C ARG A 49 -3.08 -13.94 10.61
N THR A 50 -2.51 -14.24 11.77
CA THR A 50 -1.65 -13.29 12.51
C THR A 50 -0.52 -12.71 11.63
N GLY A 51 0.04 -13.53 10.74
CA GLY A 51 1.10 -13.10 9.83
C GLY A 51 0.66 -12.12 8.73
N ASP A 52 -0.63 -12.10 8.39
CA ASP A 52 -1.20 -11.21 7.37
C ASP A 52 -1.50 -9.81 7.95
N CYS A 53 -1.51 -9.67 9.28
CA CYS A 53 -1.82 -8.41 9.95
C CYS A 53 -0.54 -7.62 10.26
N PRO A 54 -0.56 -6.28 10.07
CA PRO A 54 0.60 -5.45 10.35
C PRO A 54 0.88 -5.39 11.87
N PRO A 55 2.14 -5.14 12.28
CA PRO A 55 2.44 -4.88 13.68
C PRO A 55 1.77 -3.60 14.17
N ILE A 56 1.44 -3.57 15.46
CA ILE A 56 0.99 -2.37 16.14
C ILE A 56 2.23 -1.59 16.59
N GLY A 57 2.34 -0.31 16.23
CA GLY A 57 3.46 0.53 16.58
C GLY A 57 3.12 2.01 16.56
N ASP A 58 3.98 2.79 17.21
CA ASP A 58 3.90 4.25 17.25
C ASP A 58 4.94 4.86 16.29
N GLY A 59 4.57 5.91 15.58
CA GLY A 59 5.47 6.60 14.66
C GLY A 59 4.87 7.88 14.10
N ALA A 60 5.74 8.75 13.60
CA ALA A 60 5.34 9.97 12.89
C ALA A 60 6.31 10.22 11.73
N ALA A 61 5.75 10.71 10.62
CA ALA A 61 6.51 11.20 9.48
C ALA A 61 6.02 12.61 9.12
N ALA A 62 6.92 13.48 8.68
CA ALA A 62 6.60 14.82 8.24
C ALA A 62 7.25 15.08 6.88
N VAL A 63 6.52 15.78 6.01
CA VAL A 63 7.01 16.24 4.71
C VAL A 63 6.85 17.75 4.62
N ILE A 64 7.83 18.43 4.00
CA ILE A 64 7.77 19.86 3.74
C ILE A 64 7.37 20.06 2.29
N LEU A 65 6.21 20.68 2.06
CA LEU A 65 5.75 21.04 0.72
C LEU A 65 6.16 22.47 0.38
N ALA A 66 6.84 22.62 -0.75
CA ALA A 66 7.23 23.91 -1.30
C ALA A 66 7.04 23.89 -2.82
N ALA A 67 6.84 25.06 -3.42
CA ALA A 67 6.59 25.20 -4.85
C ALA A 67 7.69 26.04 -5.53
N GLY A 68 7.87 25.82 -6.83
CA GLY A 68 8.70 26.65 -7.71
C GLY A 68 10.12 26.85 -7.19
N ASP A 69 10.56 28.11 -7.19
CA ASP A 69 11.91 28.51 -6.79
C ASP A 69 12.18 28.26 -5.31
N THR A 70 11.16 28.32 -4.45
CA THR A 70 11.31 28.01 -3.02
C THR A 70 11.73 26.54 -2.82
N ALA A 71 11.15 25.60 -3.55
CA ALA A 71 11.56 24.19 -3.48
C ALA A 71 13.03 24.00 -3.90
N ARG A 72 13.46 24.72 -4.94
CA ARG A 72 14.86 24.68 -5.43
C ARG A 72 15.83 25.36 -4.48
N ALA A 73 15.40 26.41 -3.78
CA ALA A 73 16.21 27.10 -2.78
C ALA A 73 16.37 26.27 -1.50
N LEU A 74 15.33 25.53 -1.09
CA LEU A 74 15.34 24.70 0.12
C LEU A 74 16.00 23.33 -0.07
N CYS A 75 16.00 22.78 -1.29
CA CYS A 75 16.53 21.44 -1.57
C CYS A 75 17.19 21.38 -2.96
N ALA A 76 18.41 20.83 -3.03
CA ALA A 76 19.13 20.67 -4.31
C ALA A 76 18.47 19.64 -5.26
N ARG A 77 17.76 18.65 -4.70
CA ARG A 77 17.09 17.57 -5.44
C ARG A 77 15.67 17.34 -4.88
N PRO A 78 14.71 18.26 -5.11
CA PRO A 78 13.35 18.09 -4.60
C PRO A 78 12.63 16.96 -5.32
N ALA A 79 11.83 16.20 -4.59
CA ALA A 79 10.88 15.24 -5.16
C ALA A 79 9.64 16.00 -5.65
N TRP A 80 9.39 16.00 -6.95
CA TRP A 80 8.26 16.71 -7.54
C TRP A 80 7.00 15.86 -7.52
N ILE A 81 5.94 16.37 -6.89
CA ILE A 81 4.59 15.81 -7.05
C ILE A 81 4.08 16.24 -8.42
N ARG A 82 3.95 15.28 -9.34
CA ARG A 82 3.54 15.52 -10.74
C ARG A 82 2.04 15.37 -10.97
N GLY A 83 1.36 14.63 -10.09
CA GLY A 83 -0.07 14.46 -10.09
C GLY A 83 -0.52 13.92 -8.74
N ILE A 84 -1.74 14.30 -8.36
CA ILE A 84 -2.43 13.79 -7.18
C ILE A 84 -3.92 13.80 -7.52
N ASP A 85 -4.60 12.68 -7.27
CA ASP A 85 -6.04 12.57 -7.40
C ASP A 85 -6.53 11.74 -6.21
N HIS A 86 -7.54 12.25 -5.52
CA HIS A 86 -8.11 11.63 -4.33
C HIS A 86 -9.58 11.31 -4.60
N ARG A 87 -9.95 10.05 -4.40
CA ARG A 87 -11.31 9.54 -4.60
C ARG A 87 -11.69 8.65 -3.44
N ILE A 88 -13.00 8.52 -3.24
CA ILE A 88 -13.58 7.66 -2.22
C ILE A 88 -14.60 6.73 -2.87
N GLU A 89 -14.75 5.55 -2.30
CA GLU A 89 -15.81 4.60 -2.61
C GLU A 89 -16.74 4.45 -1.41
N ALA A 90 -17.92 3.88 -1.65
CA ALA A 90 -18.85 3.58 -0.57
C ALA A 90 -18.21 2.60 0.43
N HIS A 91 -18.23 2.96 1.71
CA HIS A 91 -17.58 2.20 2.77
C HIS A 91 -18.40 0.99 3.25
N SER A 92 -19.71 0.98 3.02
CA SER A 92 -20.61 -0.05 3.55
C SER A 92 -20.40 -1.37 2.81
N LEU A 93 -20.32 -2.48 3.56
CA LEU A 93 -20.22 -3.80 2.95
C LEU A 93 -21.50 -4.13 2.15
N GLY A 94 -21.32 -4.76 0.99
CA GLY A 94 -22.43 -5.21 0.14
C GLY A 94 -23.04 -4.16 -0.81
N VAL A 95 -22.58 -2.91 -0.78
CA VAL A 95 -23.09 -1.85 -1.67
C VAL A 95 -22.25 -1.66 -2.95
N ARG A 96 -21.15 -2.41 -3.06
CA ARG A 96 -20.28 -2.44 -4.24
C ARG A 96 -19.61 -3.81 -4.37
N ASP A 97 -19.06 -4.07 -5.53
CA ASP A 97 -18.11 -5.16 -5.72
C ASP A 97 -16.83 -4.86 -4.92
N LEU A 98 -16.42 -5.79 -4.07
CA LEU A 98 -15.23 -5.68 -3.22
C LEU A 98 -13.96 -6.21 -3.90
N THR A 99 -14.08 -6.87 -5.05
CA THR A 99 -12.92 -7.35 -5.82
C THR A 99 -12.38 -6.30 -6.78
N ASP A 100 -13.13 -5.22 -7.01
CA ASP A 100 -12.70 -4.09 -7.84
C ASP A 100 -12.56 -2.79 -7.03
N SER A 101 -11.74 -1.87 -7.53
CA SER A 101 -11.66 -0.47 -7.09
C SER A 101 -11.62 0.47 -8.30
N PRO A 102 -12.79 0.85 -8.83
CA PRO A 102 -12.89 1.85 -9.90
C PRO A 102 -12.26 3.19 -9.52
N SER A 103 -12.34 3.60 -8.24
CA SER A 103 -11.77 4.86 -7.78
C SER A 103 -10.25 4.87 -7.85
N THR A 104 -9.58 3.79 -7.44
CA THR A 104 -8.12 3.66 -7.50
C THR A 104 -7.64 3.75 -8.95
N ARG A 105 -8.32 3.05 -9.87
CA ARG A 105 -7.99 3.07 -11.29
C ARG A 105 -8.13 4.46 -11.91
N LEU A 106 -9.23 5.15 -11.62
CA LEU A 106 -9.46 6.52 -12.10
C LEU A 106 -8.49 7.51 -11.46
N ALA A 107 -8.20 7.37 -10.17
CA ALA A 107 -7.22 8.23 -9.49
C ALA A 107 -5.83 8.06 -10.11
N ALA A 108 -5.39 6.83 -10.37
CA ALA A 108 -4.13 6.56 -11.06
C ALA A 108 -4.09 7.19 -12.47
N GLN A 109 -5.19 7.10 -13.24
CA GLN A 109 -5.29 7.73 -14.56
C GLN A 109 -5.17 9.26 -14.47
N HIS A 110 -5.94 9.90 -13.59
CA HIS A 110 -5.96 11.36 -13.46
C HIS A 110 -4.70 11.93 -12.78
N ALA A 111 -4.04 11.15 -11.94
CA ALA A 111 -2.73 11.50 -11.38
C ALA A 111 -1.58 11.30 -12.39
N GLY A 112 -1.86 10.79 -13.60
CA GLY A 112 -0.87 10.58 -14.65
C GLY A 112 0.04 9.38 -14.42
N ALA A 113 -0.36 8.41 -13.59
CA ALA A 113 0.47 7.25 -13.23
C ALA A 113 0.84 6.36 -14.43
N PHE A 114 0.07 6.44 -15.53
CA PHE A 114 0.28 5.67 -16.75
C PHE A 114 0.92 6.47 -17.89
N GLU A 115 1.26 7.74 -17.67
CA GLU A 115 1.92 8.55 -18.70
C GLU A 115 3.38 8.14 -18.94
N ARG A 116 4.00 7.50 -17.95
CA ARG A 116 5.39 7.03 -17.95
C ARG A 116 5.53 5.75 -17.11
N PRO A 117 6.58 4.94 -17.34
CA PRO A 117 6.86 3.78 -16.49
C PRO A 117 7.01 4.15 -15.02
N VAL A 118 6.58 3.25 -14.14
CA VAL A 118 6.72 3.36 -12.69
C VAL A 118 7.94 2.55 -12.26
N ASP A 119 8.93 3.21 -11.69
CA ASP A 119 10.15 2.55 -11.17
C ASP A 119 9.91 1.94 -9.78
N THR A 120 9.02 2.53 -8.98
CA THR A 120 8.75 2.13 -7.59
C THR A 120 7.32 2.49 -7.20
N ALA A 121 6.68 1.65 -6.39
CA ALA A 121 5.33 1.87 -5.87
C ALA A 121 5.28 1.53 -4.38
N GLU A 122 4.69 2.43 -3.59
CA GLU A 122 4.34 2.20 -2.20
C GLU A 122 2.82 1.98 -2.15
N LEU A 123 2.39 0.83 -1.63
CA LEU A 123 0.99 0.40 -1.61
C LEU A 123 0.53 0.20 -0.17
N HIS A 124 -0.72 0.58 0.11
CA HIS A 124 -1.40 0.36 1.38
C HIS A 124 -2.25 -0.90 1.35
#